data_AF-B8MVE1-F1
#
_entry.id   AF-B8MVE1-F1
#
_cell.length_a   1.000
_cell.length_b   1.000
_cell.length_c   1.000
_cell.angle_alpha   90.00
_cell.angle_beta   90.00
_cell.angle_gamma   90.00
#
_symmetry.space_group_name_H-M   'P 1'
#
loop_
_entity.id
_entity.type
_entity.pdbx_description
1 polymer ?
#
loop_
_entity_poly.entity_id
_entity_poly.type
_entity_poly.pdbx_seq_one_letter_code
_entity_poly.pdbx_strand_id
1 'polypeptide(L)'
;MEVTSRNQKDGMKDQLATGARFFEHEPLRQDNKRLIMSSKNEGSSINKPYDEYATEHHIVPDGSGIVAEFNSMSGDKQEGTALTYLRCQTITSSNAIALGAAITFHNRVLLAQKANADSKTLNWLCTNAKPHFGDNHLLVILNDFFNLATSDIENQITKMRLWDP
;
A
#
# COMPACT_ATOMS: atom_id res chain seq x y z
N MET A 1 42.39 13.27 7.83
CA MET A 1 41.80 14.57 7.44
C MET A 1 40.64 14.23 6.51
N GLU A 2 39.45 14.05 7.07
CA GLU A 2 38.29 13.52 6.34
C GLU A 2 37.54 14.70 5.72
N VAL A 3 37.68 14.86 4.41
CA VAL A 3 36.97 15.88 3.65
C VAL A 3 35.58 15.32 3.36
N THR A 4 34.61 15.63 4.23
CA THR A 4 33.20 15.40 3.90
C THR A 4 32.76 16.46 2.89
N SER A 5 32.57 16.03 1.65
CA SER A 5 31.97 16.87 0.61
C SER A 5 30.56 17.28 1.05
N ARG A 6 30.35 18.56 1.38
CA ARG A 6 29.00 19.10 1.62
C ARG A 6 28.31 19.27 0.26
N ASN A 7 27.64 18.21 -0.18
CA ASN A 7 26.88 18.21 -1.43
C ASN A 7 25.60 19.05 -1.35
N GLN A 8 25.18 19.50 -0.16
CA GLN A 8 24.00 20.37 0.00
C GLN A 8 24.21 21.44 1.08
N LYS A 9 23.65 22.62 0.80
CA LYS A 9 23.72 23.81 1.67
C LYS A 9 22.44 24.04 2.48
N ASP A 10 21.32 23.51 2.01
CA ASP A 10 20.00 23.78 2.58
C ASP A 10 19.59 22.72 3.60
N GLY A 11 18.87 23.11 4.66
CA GLY A 11 18.31 22.16 5.62
C GLY A 11 17.17 21.34 5.02
N MET A 12 16.85 20.18 5.59
CA MET A 12 15.80 19.28 5.05
C MET A 12 14.44 20.00 4.87
N LYS A 13 14.09 20.92 5.78
CA LYS A 13 12.87 21.73 5.69
C LYS A 13 12.88 22.65 4.47
N ASP A 14 14.02 23.26 4.17
CA ASP A 14 14.18 24.20 3.06
C ASP A 14 14.24 23.44 1.71
N GLN A 15 14.82 22.24 1.71
CA GLN A 15 14.79 21.33 0.56
C GLN A 15 13.36 20.85 0.23
N LEU A 16 12.58 20.53 1.26
CA LEU A 16 11.16 20.22 1.11
C LEU A 16 10.38 21.45 0.60
N ALA A 17 10.70 22.65 1.08
CA ALA A 17 10.07 23.88 0.59
C ALA A 17 10.42 24.19 -0.89
N THR A 18 11.63 23.84 -1.35
CA THR A 18 12.13 24.14 -2.70
C THR A 18 11.79 23.11 -3.77
N GLY A 19 11.10 22.02 -3.42
CA GLY A 19 10.70 21.03 -4.42
C GLY A 19 11.55 19.76 -4.44
N ALA A 20 12.52 19.58 -3.53
CA ALA A 20 13.24 18.31 -3.42
C ALA A 20 12.27 17.22 -2.93
N ARG A 21 12.07 16.17 -3.74
CA ARG A 21 11.12 15.08 -3.46
C ARG A 21 11.77 13.69 -3.41
N PHE A 22 13.05 13.61 -3.74
CA PHE A 22 13.86 12.41 -3.59
C PHE A 22 15.12 12.78 -2.81
N PHE A 23 15.25 12.22 -1.60
CA PHE A 23 16.45 12.36 -0.79
C PHE A 23 17.27 11.09 -0.97
N GLU A 24 18.41 11.22 -1.63
CA GLU A 24 19.37 10.13 -1.74
C GLU A 24 20.17 10.08 -0.43
N HIS A 25 19.83 9.13 0.43
CA HIS A 25 20.62 8.84 1.61
C HIS A 25 21.59 7.73 1.26
N GLU A 26 22.83 8.08 0.90
CA GLU A 26 23.82 7.10 0.45
C GLU A 26 24.07 5.95 1.43
N PRO A 27 24.08 6.17 2.76
CA PRO A 27 24.16 5.05 3.69
C PRO A 27 22.99 4.05 3.57
N LEU A 28 21.78 4.50 3.17
CA LEU A 28 20.67 3.58 2.94
C LEU A 28 20.86 2.81 1.64
N ARG A 29 21.35 3.46 0.57
CA ARG A 29 21.66 2.77 -0.69
C ARG A 29 22.78 1.74 -0.55
N GLN A 30 23.85 2.07 0.16
CA GLN A 30 24.95 1.15 0.45
C GLN A 30 24.47 -0.09 1.20
N ASP A 31 23.42 0.05 2.01
CA ASP A 31 22.77 -1.02 2.74
C ASP A 31 21.62 -1.72 1.97
N ASN A 32 21.36 -1.38 0.69
CA ASN A 32 20.19 -1.80 -0.08
C ASN A 32 18.85 -1.50 0.62
N LYS A 33 18.77 -0.40 1.38
CA LYS A 33 17.58 0.07 2.07
C LYS A 33 16.96 1.26 1.32
N ARG A 34 15.63 1.38 1.40
CA ARG A 34 14.88 2.52 0.87
C ARG A 34 14.06 3.15 1.99
N LEU A 35 14.18 4.47 2.16
CA LEU A 35 13.26 5.23 3.02
C LEU A 35 12.06 5.68 2.18
N ILE A 36 10.87 5.30 2.63
CA ILE A 36 9.60 5.77 2.07
C ILE A 36 8.92 6.62 3.14
N MET A 37 8.65 7.89 2.83
CA MET A 37 7.95 8.81 3.73
C MET A 37 6.69 9.33 3.02
N SER A 38 5.55 9.16 3.67
CA SER A 38 4.24 9.60 3.17
C SER A 38 3.55 10.46 4.22
N SER A 39 3.23 11.71 3.89
CA SER A 39 2.43 12.60 4.73
C SER A 39 1.00 12.67 4.22
N LYS A 40 0.04 12.18 5.02
CA LYS A 40 -1.39 12.21 4.66
C LYS A 40 -2.01 13.62 4.74
N ASN A 41 -1.36 14.54 5.46
CA ASN A 41 -2.00 15.74 6.02
C ASN A 41 -1.46 17.09 5.54
N GLU A 42 -0.66 17.17 4.48
CA GLU A 42 -0.26 18.48 3.94
C GLU A 42 -1.20 18.90 2.81
N GLY A 43 -1.71 20.14 2.89
CA GLY A 43 -2.77 20.69 2.04
C GLY A 43 -2.44 20.85 0.55
N SER A 44 -1.37 20.23 0.07
CA SER A 44 -1.01 20.13 -1.35
C SER A 44 -1.46 18.77 -1.89
N SER A 45 -2.12 18.77 -3.04
CA SER A 45 -2.47 17.57 -3.81
C SER A 45 -1.24 16.83 -4.35
N ILE A 46 -0.06 17.44 -4.26
CA ILE A 46 1.21 16.88 -4.72
C ILE A 46 1.76 15.96 -3.63
N ASN A 47 2.00 14.68 -3.95
CA ASN A 47 2.51 13.61 -3.07
C ASN A 47 1.52 12.90 -2.14
N LYS A 48 0.21 13.13 -2.29
CA LYS A 48 -0.76 12.26 -1.62
C LYS A 48 -0.70 10.86 -2.23
N PRO A 49 -0.70 9.78 -1.42
CA PRO A 49 -0.95 8.44 -1.93
C PRO A 49 -2.28 8.39 -2.68
N TYR A 50 -2.32 7.64 -3.79
CA TYR A 50 -3.59 7.23 -4.35
C TYR A 50 -4.20 6.17 -3.43
N ASP A 51 -5.34 6.52 -2.82
CA ASP A 51 -5.97 5.77 -1.73
C ASP A 51 -7.47 6.10 -1.73
N GLU A 52 -8.30 5.15 -2.19
CA GLU A 52 -9.77 5.31 -2.24
C GLU A 52 -10.47 4.76 -0.98
N TYR A 53 -9.72 4.50 0.09
CA TYR A 53 -10.25 3.86 1.29
C TYR A 53 -11.58 4.41 1.78
N ALA A 54 -12.56 3.51 1.84
CA ALA A 54 -13.87 3.77 2.40
C ALA A 54 -14.20 2.74 3.48
N THR A 55 -14.63 3.20 4.65
CA THR A 55 -14.87 2.32 5.82
C THR A 55 -15.90 1.23 5.50
N GLU A 56 -16.92 1.55 4.71
CA GLU A 56 -17.98 0.67 4.24
C GLU A 56 -17.47 -0.55 3.45
N HIS A 57 -16.36 -0.42 2.72
CA HIS A 57 -15.76 -1.53 1.97
C HIS A 57 -14.98 -2.48 2.88
N HIS A 58 -14.38 -1.94 3.93
CA HIS A 58 -13.51 -2.68 4.84
C HIS A 58 -14.25 -3.34 6.02
N ILE A 59 -15.49 -2.94 6.32
CA ILE A 59 -16.31 -3.63 7.34
C ILE A 59 -16.88 -4.96 6.85
N VAL A 60 -16.79 -5.26 5.54
CA VAL A 60 -17.34 -6.49 4.96
C VAL A 60 -16.43 -7.67 5.31
N PRO A 61 -16.86 -8.59 6.20
CA PRO A 61 -15.95 -9.52 6.86
C PRO A 61 -15.26 -10.54 5.95
N ASP A 62 -15.77 -10.73 4.73
CA ASP A 62 -15.28 -11.70 3.75
C ASP A 62 -14.36 -11.09 2.68
N GLY A 63 -14.02 -9.80 2.79
CA GLY A 63 -13.17 -9.07 1.86
C GLY A 63 -13.80 -8.68 0.52
N SER A 64 -15.08 -8.99 0.27
CA SER A 64 -15.74 -8.63 -1.00
C SER A 64 -15.88 -7.11 -1.20
N GLY A 65 -16.11 -6.36 -0.12
CA GLY A 65 -16.13 -4.89 -0.17
C GLY A 65 -14.78 -4.32 -0.60
N ILE A 66 -13.66 -4.88 -0.11
CA ILE A 66 -12.30 -4.48 -0.50
C ILE A 66 -12.06 -4.73 -2.00
N VAL A 67 -12.51 -5.87 -2.52
CA VAL A 67 -12.41 -6.15 -3.97
C VAL A 67 -13.25 -5.16 -4.78
N ALA A 68 -14.42 -4.74 -4.28
CA ALA A 68 -15.22 -3.71 -4.94
C ALA A 68 -14.49 -2.35 -4.98
N GLU A 69 -13.82 -1.95 -3.89
CA GLU A 69 -12.95 -0.77 -3.85
C GLU A 69 -11.81 -0.89 -4.86
N PHE A 70 -11.11 -2.03 -4.90
CA PHE A 70 -10.03 -2.25 -5.87
C PHE A 70 -10.51 -2.14 -7.32
N ASN A 71 -11.72 -2.60 -7.62
CA ASN A 71 -12.31 -2.46 -8.95
C ASN A 71 -12.74 -1.02 -9.29
N SER A 72 -12.99 -0.15 -8.30
CA SER A 72 -13.28 1.28 -8.54
C SER A 72 -12.00 2.10 -8.78
N MET A 73 -10.86 1.55 -8.40
CA MET A 73 -9.57 2.18 -8.60
C MET A 73 -9.12 2.12 -10.07
N SER A 74 -8.41 3.16 -10.51
CA SER A 74 -7.96 3.29 -11.90
C SER A 74 -6.57 3.93 -11.98
N GLY A 75 -5.72 3.41 -12.88
CA GLY A 75 -4.38 3.93 -13.15
C GLY A 75 -4.34 5.42 -13.48
N ASP A 76 -5.33 5.94 -14.20
CA ASP A 76 -5.42 7.37 -14.55
C ASP A 76 -5.45 8.30 -13.33
N LYS A 77 -5.98 7.82 -12.20
CA LYS A 77 -6.02 8.57 -10.94
C LYS A 77 -4.71 8.48 -10.14
N GLN A 78 -3.73 7.71 -10.62
CA GLN A 78 -2.39 7.64 -10.02
C GLN A 78 -1.53 8.84 -10.42
N GLU A 79 -1.88 9.55 -11.50
CA GLU A 79 -1.12 10.70 -11.97
C GLU A 79 -1.00 11.78 -10.87
N GLY A 80 0.22 12.25 -10.62
CA GLY A 80 0.51 13.24 -9.56
C GLY A 80 0.56 12.69 -8.14
N THR A 81 0.28 11.39 -7.93
CA THR A 81 0.47 10.70 -6.65
C THR A 81 1.87 10.12 -6.53
N ALA A 82 2.33 9.84 -5.31
CA ALA A 82 3.68 9.27 -5.09
C ALA A 82 3.70 7.73 -5.04
N LEU A 83 2.57 7.12 -4.65
CA LEU A 83 2.39 5.68 -4.47
C LEU A 83 0.89 5.37 -4.41
N THR A 84 0.52 4.09 -4.55
CA THR A 84 -0.85 3.61 -4.36
C THR A 84 -0.93 2.69 -3.16
N TYR A 85 -1.92 2.92 -2.29
CA TYR A 85 -2.23 2.01 -1.19
C TYR A 85 -3.27 0.98 -1.61
N LEU A 86 -2.97 -0.29 -1.33
CA LEU A 86 -3.87 -1.42 -1.52
C LEU A 86 -4.08 -2.08 -0.17
N ARG A 87 -5.17 -1.71 0.50
CA ARG A 87 -5.48 -2.21 1.85
C ARG A 87 -6.22 -3.53 1.75
N CYS A 88 -5.62 -4.61 2.21
CA CYS A 88 -6.18 -5.95 2.21
C CYS A 88 -6.77 -6.35 3.57
N GLN A 89 -7.08 -5.36 4.41
CA GLN A 89 -7.45 -5.54 5.82
C GLN A 89 -8.92 -5.27 6.03
N THR A 90 -9.64 -6.23 6.61
CA THR A 90 -11.00 -5.98 7.10
C THR A 90 -10.95 -5.33 8.47
N ILE A 91 -11.82 -4.38 8.75
CA ILE A 91 -11.89 -3.73 10.06
C ILE A 91 -13.14 -4.16 10.83
N THR A 92 -12.99 -4.35 12.12
CA THR A 92 -14.11 -4.47 13.06
C THR A 92 -14.29 -3.12 13.76
N SER A 93 -15.04 -2.21 13.16
CA SER A 93 -15.28 -0.87 13.72
C SER A 93 -16.28 -0.88 14.89
N SER A 94 -16.92 -2.02 15.18
CA SER A 94 -17.83 -2.20 16.32
C SER A 94 -17.94 -3.66 16.78
N ASN A 95 -18.39 -3.86 18.02
CA ASN A 95 -18.67 -5.19 18.59
C ASN A 95 -19.74 -5.97 17.78
N ALA A 96 -20.66 -5.28 17.11
CA ALA A 96 -21.67 -5.90 16.27
C ALA A 96 -21.07 -6.55 15.01
N ILE A 97 -20.04 -5.93 14.42
CA ILE A 97 -19.32 -6.49 13.27
C ILE A 97 -18.48 -7.69 13.71
N ALA A 98 -17.85 -7.62 14.88
CA ALA A 98 -17.14 -8.77 15.46
C ALA A 98 -18.09 -9.95 15.73
N LEU A 99 -19.30 -9.67 16.24
CA LEU A 99 -20.33 -10.68 16.45
C LEU A 99 -20.84 -11.26 15.12
N GLY A 100 -21.11 -10.43 14.12
CA GLY A 100 -21.50 -10.88 12.79
C GLY A 100 -20.43 -11.77 12.14
N ALA A 101 -19.16 -11.40 12.24
CA ALA A 101 -18.05 -12.22 11.75
C ALA A 101 -17.92 -13.55 12.52
N ALA A 102 -18.10 -13.54 13.85
CA ALA A 102 -18.10 -14.77 14.66
C ALA A 102 -19.24 -15.72 14.26
N ILE A 103 -20.43 -15.19 14.01
CA ILE A 103 -21.59 -15.97 13.56
C ILE A 103 -21.34 -16.54 12.16
N THR A 104 -20.84 -15.73 11.23
CA THR A 104 -20.63 -16.15 9.83
C THR A 104 -19.49 -17.15 9.66
N PHE A 105 -18.43 -17.05 10.45
CA PHE A 105 -17.20 -17.84 10.22
C PHE A 105 -16.89 -18.88 11.30
N HIS A 106 -17.75 -19.01 12.32
CA HIS A 106 -17.75 -20.10 13.31
C HIS A 106 -16.43 -20.38 14.06
N ASN A 107 -15.43 -19.48 14.02
CA ASN A 107 -14.24 -19.51 14.86
C ASN A 107 -13.49 -18.16 14.80
N ARG A 108 -12.55 -17.96 15.75
CA ARG A 108 -11.76 -16.74 16.02
C ARG A 108 -11.81 -15.68 14.91
N VAL A 109 -12.69 -14.70 15.12
CA VAL A 109 -13.07 -13.58 14.25
C VAL A 109 -11.93 -13.08 13.37
N LEU A 110 -10.80 -12.69 13.97
CA LEU A 110 -9.70 -12.05 13.24
C LEU A 110 -8.96 -12.98 12.26
N LEU A 111 -8.70 -14.23 12.64
CA LEU A 111 -7.96 -15.17 11.78
C LEU A 111 -8.86 -15.72 10.66
N ALA A 112 -10.13 -15.97 10.98
CA ALA A 112 -11.10 -16.46 10.01
C ALA A 112 -11.46 -15.38 8.97
N GLN A 113 -11.66 -14.13 9.42
CA GLN A 113 -11.84 -12.98 8.51
C GLN A 113 -10.65 -12.83 7.58
N LYS A 114 -9.42 -12.92 8.10
CA LYS A 114 -8.23 -12.85 7.26
C LYS A 114 -8.19 -13.94 6.21
N ALA A 115 -8.36 -15.21 6.59
CA ALA A 115 -8.29 -16.31 5.63
C ALA A 115 -9.29 -16.13 4.48
N ASN A 116 -10.48 -15.63 4.79
CA ASN A 116 -11.51 -15.33 3.79
C ASN A 116 -11.16 -14.09 2.94
N ALA A 117 -10.77 -12.99 3.58
CA ALA A 117 -10.42 -11.76 2.87
C ALA A 117 -9.20 -11.94 1.97
N ASP A 118 -8.11 -12.53 2.47
CA ASP A 118 -6.89 -12.80 1.72
C ASP A 118 -7.17 -13.66 0.48
N SER A 119 -8.00 -14.70 0.61
CA SER A 119 -8.35 -15.57 -0.51
C SER A 119 -9.01 -14.82 -1.68
N LYS A 120 -9.56 -13.63 -1.43
CA LYS A 120 -10.14 -12.78 -2.48
C LYS A 120 -9.20 -11.64 -2.87
N THR A 121 -8.69 -10.90 -1.89
CA THR A 121 -7.86 -9.71 -2.13
C THR A 121 -6.54 -10.09 -2.78
N LEU A 122 -5.85 -11.12 -2.29
CA LEU A 122 -4.57 -11.57 -2.86
C LEU A 122 -4.75 -12.16 -4.27
N ASN A 123 -5.81 -12.94 -4.49
CA ASN A 123 -6.15 -13.47 -5.82
C ASN A 123 -6.48 -12.35 -6.81
N TRP A 124 -7.21 -11.32 -6.35
CA TRP A 124 -7.48 -10.13 -7.16
C TRP A 124 -6.18 -9.41 -7.52
N LEU A 125 -5.28 -9.20 -6.54
CA LEU A 125 -4.01 -8.52 -6.77
C LEU A 125 -3.14 -9.25 -7.81
N CYS A 126 -3.03 -10.57 -7.71
CA CYS A 126 -2.26 -11.37 -8.65
C CYS A 126 -2.75 -11.22 -10.11
N THR A 127 -4.06 -11.06 -10.29
CA THR A 127 -4.67 -11.05 -11.64
C THR A 127 -4.79 -9.63 -12.19
N ASN A 128 -5.07 -8.65 -11.33
CA ASN A 128 -5.56 -7.35 -11.77
C ASN A 128 -4.63 -6.18 -11.41
N ALA A 129 -3.61 -6.37 -10.56
CA ALA A 129 -2.75 -5.25 -10.14
C ALA A 129 -1.98 -4.63 -11.32
N LYS A 130 -1.33 -5.43 -12.18
CA LYS A 130 -0.62 -4.92 -13.36
C LYS A 130 -1.55 -4.18 -14.34
N PRO A 131 -2.68 -4.75 -14.81
CA PRO A 131 -3.55 -4.06 -15.75
C PRO A 131 -4.22 -2.79 -15.17
N HIS A 132 -4.49 -2.72 -13.87
CA HIS A 132 -5.08 -1.51 -13.28
C HIS A 132 -4.08 -0.40 -12.99
N PHE A 133 -2.85 -0.75 -12.61
CA PHE A 133 -1.89 0.20 -12.03
C PHE A 133 -0.59 0.35 -12.82
N GLY A 134 -0.49 -0.30 -13.98
CA GLY A 134 0.68 -0.27 -14.85
C GLY A 134 1.97 -0.67 -14.13
N ASP A 135 3.12 -0.25 -14.66
CA ASP A 135 4.44 -0.64 -14.12
C ASP A 135 5.18 0.52 -13.43
N ASN A 136 4.82 1.76 -13.74
CA ASN A 136 5.59 2.95 -13.37
C ASN A 136 5.23 3.57 -12.01
N HIS A 137 4.49 2.84 -11.17
CA HIS A 137 4.00 3.37 -9.89
C HIS A 137 4.25 2.43 -8.72
N LEU A 138 4.68 2.98 -7.59
CA LEU A 138 4.91 2.18 -6.38
C LEU A 138 3.57 1.71 -5.81
N LEU A 139 3.37 0.39 -5.76
CA LEU A 139 2.24 -0.22 -5.05
C LEU A 139 2.69 -0.59 -3.64
N VAL A 140 1.91 -0.20 -2.65
CA VAL A 140 2.11 -0.54 -1.24
C VAL A 140 0.91 -1.34 -0.76
N ILE A 141 1.14 -2.63 -0.52
CA ILE A 141 0.11 -3.54 -0.01
C ILE A 141 0.12 -3.50 1.52
N LEU A 142 -1.03 -3.21 2.11
CA LEU A 142 -1.22 -3.12 3.56
C LEU A 142 -2.06 -4.32 4.00
N ASN A 143 -1.51 -5.20 4.83
CA ASN A 143 -2.19 -6.40 5.33
C ASN A 143 -1.93 -6.60 6.84
N ASP A 144 -2.93 -7.09 7.59
CA ASP A 144 -2.92 -7.15 9.08
C ASP A 144 -1.93 -8.17 9.60
N PHE A 145 -1.87 -9.31 8.93
CA PHE A 145 -0.89 -10.34 9.20
C PHE A 145 -0.14 -10.62 7.91
N PHE A 146 1.12 -10.21 7.89
CA PHE A 146 2.00 -10.47 6.78
C PHE A 146 2.48 -11.93 6.86
N ASN A 147 1.90 -12.79 6.03
CA ASN A 147 2.23 -14.21 5.95
C ASN A 147 2.93 -14.53 4.62
N LEU A 148 3.38 -15.78 4.47
CA LEU A 148 4.03 -16.25 3.25
C LEU A 148 3.19 -16.02 2.00
N ALA A 149 1.87 -16.22 2.07
CA ALA A 149 0.98 -15.97 0.93
C ALA A 149 1.02 -14.51 0.45
N THR A 150 1.01 -13.55 1.37
CA THR A 150 1.14 -12.12 1.03
C THR A 150 2.51 -11.85 0.41
N SER A 151 3.58 -12.39 1.00
CA SER A 151 4.95 -12.24 0.47
C SER A 151 5.12 -12.82 -0.93
N ASP A 152 4.55 -13.99 -1.19
CA ASP A 152 4.64 -14.67 -2.48
C ASP A 152 3.94 -13.88 -3.57
N ILE A 153 2.75 -13.34 -3.28
CA ILE A 153 1.97 -12.51 -4.20
C ILE A 153 2.69 -11.19 -4.48
N GLU A 154 3.25 -10.54 -3.46
CA GLU A 154 4.04 -9.32 -3.64
C GLU A 154 5.28 -9.55 -4.50
N ASN A 155 5.99 -10.65 -4.27
CA ASN A 155 7.11 -11.05 -5.10
C ASN A 155 6.66 -11.32 -6.54
N GLN A 156 5.55 -12.02 -6.73
CA GLN A 156 5.01 -12.31 -8.06
C GLN A 156 4.63 -11.03 -8.80
N ILE A 157 3.91 -10.10 -8.18
CA ILE A 157 3.53 -8.82 -8.76
C ILE A 157 4.78 -8.00 -9.10
N THR A 158 5.78 -7.99 -8.21
CA THR A 158 7.05 -7.31 -8.46
C THR A 158 7.75 -7.86 -9.71
N LYS A 159 7.80 -9.19 -9.87
CA LYS A 159 8.37 -9.83 -11.06
C LYS A 159 7.56 -9.51 -12.32
N MET A 160 6.23 -9.59 -12.25
CA MET A 160 5.34 -9.26 -13.38
C MET A 160 5.49 -7.79 -13.82
N ARG A 161 5.75 -6.86 -12.91
CA ARG A 161 5.86 -5.43 -13.22
C ARG A 161 7.27 -4.98 -13.60
N LEU A 162 8.30 -5.69 -13.13
CA LEU A 162 9.70 -5.35 -13.44
C LEU A 162 10.29 -6.13 -14.61
N TRP A 163 9.85 -7.38 -14.82
CA TRP A 163 10.55 -8.32 -15.71
C TRP A 163 9.71 -8.83 -16.88
N ASP A 164 8.38 -8.68 -16.87
CA ASP A 164 7.58 -8.93 -18.08
C ASP A 164 7.51 -7.66 -18.93
N PRO A 165 8.15 -7.63 -20.13
CA PRO A 165 8.16 -6.48 -21.03
C PRO A 165 6.79 -6.16 -21.65
#